data_AF-A0A8T8WFB2-F1
#
_entry.id   AF-A0A8T8WFB2-F1
#
_cell.length_a   1.000
_cell.length_b   1.000
_cell.length_c   1.000
_cell.angle_alpha   90.00
_cell.angle_beta   90.00
_cell.angle_gamma   90.00
#
_symmetry.space_group_name_H-M   'P 1'
#
loop_
_entity.id
_entity.type
_entity.pdbx_description
1 polymer ?
#
loop_
_entity_poly.entity_id
_entity_poly.type
_entity_poly.pdbx_seq_one_letter_code
_entity_poly.pdbx_strand_id
1 'polypeptide(L)'
;MSELISEAHTTNNRLQSLEARLSTIEQAVQEDPEVTELANEVFTILPSKAQIEEYNAPEQSLPAKLPEEQGGPIAYSGRVADVAALTDSNELQVQRALDKLQSNTARVHHDDGHDERRYYKEV
;
A
#
# COMPACT_ATOMS: atom_id res chain seq x y z
N MET A 1 -8.12 -4.95 45.44
CA MET A 1 -7.96 -3.77 44.56
C MET A 1 -6.51 -3.48 44.18
N SER A 2 -5.51 -3.78 45.02
CA SER A 2 -4.09 -3.53 44.68
C SER A 2 -3.48 -4.49 43.64
N GLU A 3 -3.94 -5.74 43.55
CA GLU A 3 -3.45 -6.70 42.53
C GLU A 3 -3.84 -6.31 41.09
N LEU A 4 -5.09 -5.88 40.87
CA LEU A 4 -5.54 -5.42 39.55
C LEU A 4 -4.73 -4.22 39.02
N ILE A 5 -4.32 -3.31 39.90
CA ILE A 5 -3.54 -2.13 39.53
C ILE A 5 -2.11 -2.54 39.14
N SER A 6 -1.54 -3.53 39.83
CA SER A 6 -0.21 -4.06 39.52
C SER A 6 -0.20 -4.87 38.22
N GLU A 7 -1.24 -5.66 37.96
CA GLU A 7 -1.43 -6.36 36.68
C GLU A 7 -1.64 -5.39 35.52
N ALA A 8 -2.42 -4.32 35.71
CA ALA A 8 -2.61 -3.29 34.71
C ALA A 8 -1.29 -2.58 34.36
N HIS A 9 -0.47 -2.25 35.36
CA HIS A 9 0.87 -1.67 35.14
C HIS A 9 1.79 -2.62 34.38
N THR A 10 1.78 -3.90 34.72
CA THR A 10 2.61 -4.91 34.06
C THR A 10 2.19 -5.11 32.60
N THR A 11 0.88 -5.12 32.34
CA THR A 11 0.33 -5.22 30.99
C THR A 11 0.67 -3.98 30.17
N ASN A 12 0.59 -2.79 30.76
CA ASN A 12 0.94 -1.54 30.10
C ASN A 12 2.43 -1.48 29.71
N ASN A 13 3.33 -1.90 30.61
CA ASN A 13 4.77 -1.97 30.31
C ASN A 13 5.09 -2.97 29.19
N ARG A 14 4.35 -4.09 29.12
CA ARG A 14 4.47 -5.06 28.02
C ARG A 14 3.97 -4.49 26.70
N LEU A 15 2.86 -3.76 26.71
CA LEU A 15 2.33 -3.08 25.52
C LEU A 15 3.33 -2.06 24.99
N GLN A 16 3.87 -1.18 25.83
CA GLN A 16 4.89 -0.21 25.43
C GLN A 16 6.15 -0.89 24.85
N SER A 17 6.58 -2.02 25.42
CA SER A 17 7.70 -2.78 24.89
C SER A 17 7.40 -3.39 23.51
N LEU A 18 6.17 -3.88 23.30
CA LEU A 18 5.72 -4.39 22.02
C LEU A 18 5.64 -3.28 20.96
N GLU A 19 5.10 -2.11 21.33
CA GLU A 19 5.04 -0.93 20.44
C GLU A 19 6.44 -0.48 20.00
N ALA A 20 7.40 -0.38 20.93
CA ALA A 20 8.77 0.01 20.60
C ALA A 20 9.46 -1.01 19.66
N ARG A 21 9.23 -2.31 19.90
CA ARG A 21 9.75 -3.37 19.03
C ARG A 21 9.09 -3.35 17.66
N LEU A 22 7.78 -3.13 17.60
CA LEU A 22 7.04 -3.03 16.35
C LEU A 22 7.56 -1.85 15.52
N SER A 23 7.70 -0.68 16.13
CA SER A 23 8.25 0.51 15.48
C SER A 23 9.68 0.29 14.95
N THR A 24 10.53 -0.43 15.70
CA THR A 24 11.89 -0.77 15.25
C THR A 24 11.87 -1.72 14.05
N ILE A 25 10.97 -2.71 14.05
CA ILE A 25 10.81 -3.66 12.95
C ILE A 25 10.24 -2.96 11.72
N GLU A 26 9.23 -2.11 11.89
CA GLU A 26 8.64 -1.30 10.83
C GLU A 26 9.69 -0.40 10.17
N GLN A 27 10.53 0.26 10.96
CA GLN A 27 11.61 1.09 10.46
C GLN A 27 12.66 0.25 9.70
N ALA A 28 13.08 -0.90 10.23
CA ALA A 28 14.04 -1.76 9.56
C ALA A 28 13.51 -2.30 8.21
N VAL A 29 12.23 -2.65 8.16
CA VAL A 29 11.56 -3.08 6.91
C VAL A 29 11.40 -1.91 5.94
N GLN A 30 11.15 -0.70 6.44
CA GLN A 30 11.13 0.50 5.61
C GLN A 30 12.52 0.89 5.10
N GLU A 31 13.61 0.55 5.77
CA GLU A 31 14.98 0.84 5.32
C GLU A 31 15.57 -0.27 4.44
N ASP A 32 14.82 -1.36 4.22
CA ASP A 32 15.23 -2.48 3.37
C ASP A 32 15.39 -2.03 1.90
N PRO A 33 16.58 -2.24 1.29
CA PRO A 33 16.81 -1.89 -0.10
C PRO A 33 15.87 -2.61 -1.07
N GLU A 34 15.50 -3.87 -0.81
CA GLU A 34 14.58 -4.62 -1.69
C GLU A 34 13.18 -4.00 -1.66
N VAL A 35 12.71 -3.59 -0.48
CA VAL A 35 11.43 -2.87 -0.33
C VAL A 35 11.49 -1.49 -0.99
N THR A 36 12.67 -0.85 -1.00
CA THR A 36 12.88 0.43 -1.70
C THR A 36 12.76 0.28 -3.20
N GLU A 37 13.41 -0.73 -3.77
CA GLU A 37 13.38 -1.01 -5.21
C GLU A 37 11.97 -1.36 -5.65
N LEU A 38 11.31 -2.26 -4.92
CA LEU A 38 9.91 -2.61 -5.19
C LEU A 38 8.98 -1.41 -5.05
N ALA A 39 9.19 -0.53 -4.06
CA ALA A 39 8.42 0.71 -3.94
C ALA A 39 8.54 1.61 -5.17
N ASN A 40 9.73 1.77 -5.75
CA ASN A 40 9.91 2.56 -6.97
C ASN A 40 9.24 1.91 -8.18
N GLU A 41 9.32 0.59 -8.29
CA GLU A 41 8.66 -0.18 -9.35
C GLU A 41 7.13 -0.06 -9.24
N VAL A 42 6.58 -0.31 -8.04
CA VAL A 42 5.16 -0.15 -7.71
C VAL A 42 4.70 1.28 -8.01
N PHE A 43 5.46 2.31 -7.63
CA PHE A 43 5.09 3.70 -7.92
C PHE A 43 5.01 4.01 -9.43
N THR A 44 5.84 3.36 -10.23
CA THR A 44 5.87 3.55 -11.68
C THR A 44 4.59 3.01 -12.31
N ILE A 45 4.13 1.84 -11.87
CA ILE A 45 2.95 1.16 -12.41
C ILE A 45 1.63 1.61 -11.76
N LEU A 46 1.67 2.22 -10.57
CA LEU A 46 0.47 2.71 -9.90
C LEU A 46 -0.30 3.67 -10.81
N PRO A 47 -1.62 3.50 -10.95
CA PRO A 47 -2.44 4.40 -11.74
C PRO A 47 -2.56 5.75 -11.03
N SER A 48 -2.81 6.80 -11.79
CA SER A 48 -3.22 8.09 -11.25
C SER A 48 -4.69 8.09 -10.85
N LYS A 49 -5.08 9.07 -10.03
CA LYS A 49 -6.49 9.25 -9.64
C LYS A 49 -7.45 9.30 -10.85
N ALA A 50 -7.10 10.09 -11.86
CA ALA A 50 -7.89 10.21 -13.09
C ALA A 50 -8.03 8.87 -13.83
N GLN A 51 -6.97 8.05 -13.84
CA GLN A 51 -6.97 6.74 -14.46
C GLN A 51 -7.89 5.74 -13.72
N ILE A 52 -7.94 5.79 -12.39
CA ILE A 52 -8.90 4.99 -11.60
C ILE A 52 -10.35 5.44 -11.86
N GLU A 53 -10.59 6.75 -11.93
CA GLU A 53 -11.91 7.30 -12.20
C GLU A 53 -12.39 6.92 -13.61
N GLU A 54 -11.51 6.98 -14.61
CA GLU A 54 -11.79 6.56 -15.99
C GLU A 54 -12.04 5.06 -16.11
N TYR A 55 -11.29 4.23 -15.37
CA TYR A 55 -11.52 2.78 -15.31
C TYR A 55 -12.88 2.42 -14.69
N ASN A 56 -13.34 3.19 -13.70
CA ASN A 56 -14.63 2.99 -13.06
C ASN A 56 -15.80 3.68 -13.80
N ALA A 57 -15.52 4.47 -14.84
CA ALA A 57 -16.55 5.11 -15.64
C ALA A 57 -17.33 4.06 -16.45
N PRO A 58 -18.63 4.28 -16.71
CA PRO A 58 -19.42 3.38 -17.55
C PRO A 58 -18.81 3.25 -18.96
N GLU A 59 -18.93 2.05 -19.56
CA GLU A 59 -18.24 1.52 -20.77
C GLU A 59 -18.07 2.46 -21.99
N GLN A 60 -18.78 3.59 -22.05
CA GLN A 60 -18.65 4.57 -23.14
C GLN A 60 -17.46 5.53 -22.99
N SER A 61 -16.72 5.49 -21.87
CA SER A 61 -15.65 6.45 -21.58
C SER A 61 -14.25 5.85 -21.54
N LEU A 62 -14.11 4.52 -21.60
CA LEU A 62 -12.81 3.86 -21.58
C LEU A 62 -12.09 4.10 -22.92
N PRO A 63 -10.85 4.63 -22.91
CA PRO A 63 -10.08 4.84 -24.12
C PRO A 63 -9.80 3.47 -24.75
N ALA A 64 -10.04 3.35 -26.06
CA ALA A 64 -9.92 2.11 -26.83
C ALA A 64 -8.52 1.46 -26.82
N LYS A 65 -7.53 2.13 -26.22
CA LYS A 65 -6.18 1.64 -25.96
C LYS A 65 -5.68 2.25 -24.65
N LEU A 66 -5.75 1.48 -23.57
CA LEU A 66 -5.01 1.79 -22.35
C LEU A 66 -3.53 1.61 -22.64
N PRO A 67 -2.65 2.54 -22.22
CA PRO A 67 -1.20 2.40 -22.38
C PRO A 67 -0.71 1.04 -21.85
N GLU A 68 -0.25 0.17 -22.76
CA GLU A 68 0.38 -1.12 -22.40
C GLU A 68 1.65 -0.92 -21.57
N GLU A 69 2.28 0.25 -21.69
CA GLU A 69 3.52 0.63 -20.99
C GLU A 69 3.40 0.67 -19.46
N GLN A 70 2.18 0.63 -18.90
CA GLN A 70 1.94 0.59 -17.44
C GLN A 70 1.32 -0.73 -16.95
N GLY A 71 1.29 -1.79 -17.76
CA GLY A 71 0.68 -3.08 -17.38
C GLY A 71 -0.76 -3.28 -17.85
N GLY A 72 -1.25 -2.41 -18.75
CA GLY A 72 -2.58 -2.52 -19.35
C GLY A 72 -3.72 -2.36 -18.33
N PRO A 73 -4.99 -2.69 -18.68
CA PRO A 73 -6.18 -2.46 -17.83
C PRO A 73 -6.10 -3.01 -16.40
N ILE A 74 -5.26 -4.01 -16.17
CA ILE A 74 -5.04 -4.63 -14.87
C ILE A 74 -4.36 -3.64 -13.90
N ALA A 75 -3.40 -2.84 -14.38
CA ALA A 75 -2.74 -1.81 -13.57
C ALA A 75 -3.69 -0.67 -13.15
N TYR A 76 -4.69 -0.38 -13.98
CA TYR A 76 -5.68 0.69 -13.75
C TYR A 76 -6.66 0.37 -12.62
N SER A 77 -6.69 -0.88 -12.16
CA SER A 77 -7.53 -1.28 -11.02
C SER A 77 -7.03 -0.69 -9.70
N GLY A 78 -5.71 -0.44 -9.58
CA GLY A 78 -5.05 -0.03 -8.34
C GLY A 78 -5.02 -1.09 -7.23
N ARG A 79 -5.41 -2.34 -7.51
CA ARG A 79 -5.47 -3.39 -6.49
C ARG A 79 -4.10 -3.99 -6.19
N VAL A 80 -3.86 -4.37 -4.94
CA VAL A 80 -2.60 -4.98 -4.51
C VAL A 80 -2.31 -6.27 -5.29
N ALA A 81 -3.33 -7.13 -5.48
CA ALA A 81 -3.19 -8.38 -6.22
C ALA A 81 -2.78 -8.16 -7.69
N ASP A 82 -3.35 -7.13 -8.32
CA ASP A 82 -3.06 -6.78 -9.72
C ASP A 82 -1.65 -6.19 -9.86
N VAL A 83 -1.25 -5.34 -8.92
CA VAL A 83 0.12 -4.79 -8.85
C VAL A 83 1.13 -5.90 -8.59
N ALA A 84 0.82 -6.84 -7.69
CA ALA A 84 1.66 -8.00 -7.39
C ALA A 84 1.85 -8.93 -8.59
N ALA A 85 0.79 -9.15 -9.37
CA ALA A 85 0.86 -9.91 -10.62
C ALA A 85 1.74 -9.22 -11.68
N LEU A 86 1.78 -7.89 -11.70
CA LEU A 86 2.59 -7.11 -12.65
C LEU A 86 4.08 -7.06 -12.26
N THR A 87 4.40 -7.05 -10.97
CA THR A 87 5.78 -7.00 -10.46
C THR A 87 6.36 -8.37 -10.11
N ASP A 88 5.67 -9.47 -10.48
CA ASP A 88 6.02 -10.86 -10.11
C ASP A 88 6.39 -11.00 -8.62
N SER A 89 5.66 -10.29 -7.77
CA SER A 89 5.96 -10.15 -6.33
C SER A 89 4.81 -10.69 -5.49
N ASN A 90 5.08 -10.92 -4.21
CA ASN A 90 4.01 -11.27 -3.27
C ASN A 90 3.20 -10.02 -2.87
N GLU A 91 1.88 -10.15 -2.75
CA GLU A 91 0.98 -9.10 -2.23
C GLU A 91 1.47 -8.48 -0.92
N LEU A 92 2.05 -9.28 -0.01
CA LEU A 92 2.60 -8.76 1.24
C LEU A 92 3.78 -7.81 1.02
N GLN A 93 4.63 -8.09 0.02
CA GLN A 93 5.77 -7.23 -0.32
C GLN A 93 5.28 -5.95 -1.01
N VAL A 94 4.30 -6.07 -1.90
CA VAL A 94 3.66 -4.92 -2.56
C VAL A 94 2.98 -4.02 -1.52
N GLN A 95 2.25 -4.58 -0.56
CA GLN A 95 1.64 -3.82 0.52
C GLN A 95 2.68 -3.04 1.33
N ARG A 96 3.83 -3.65 1.67
CA ARG A 96 4.93 -2.95 2.36
C ARG A 96 5.53 -1.84 1.51
N ALA A 97 5.70 -2.07 0.21
CA ALA A 97 6.14 -1.06 -0.73
C ALA A 97 5.15 0.12 -0.79
N LEU A 98 3.85 -0.15 -0.83
CA LEU A 98 2.80 0.86 -0.79
C LEU A 98 2.78 1.65 0.52
N ASP A 99 2.90 0.97 1.66
CA ASP A 99 2.96 1.62 2.98
C ASP A 99 4.19 2.54 3.07
N LYS A 100 5.34 2.10 2.54
CA LYS A 100 6.55 2.91 2.43
C LYS A 100 6.34 4.11 1.51
N LEU A 101 5.71 3.93 0.37
CA LEU A 101 5.39 5.03 -0.54
C LEU A 101 4.45 6.04 0.12
N GLN A 102 3.42 5.61 0.84
CA GLN A 102 2.53 6.51 1.57
C GLN A 102 3.27 7.30 2.67
N SER A 103 4.20 6.65 3.38
CA SER A 103 5.01 7.31 4.41
C SER A 103 6.02 8.32 3.85
N ASN A 104 6.58 8.06 2.66
CA ASN A 104 7.68 8.85 2.10
C ASN A 104 7.23 9.88 1.07
N THR A 105 6.22 9.52 0.28
CA THR A 105 5.67 10.34 -0.79
C THR A 105 4.20 10.56 -0.47
N ALA A 106 3.85 11.77 -0.02
CA ALA A 106 2.47 12.23 0.18
C ALA A 106 1.67 12.33 -1.15
N ARG A 107 2.03 11.51 -2.13
CA ARG A 107 1.47 11.41 -3.48
C ARG A 107 0.85 10.05 -3.72
N VAL A 108 0.94 9.08 -2.79
CA VAL A 108 0.25 7.80 -2.92
C VAL A 108 -0.93 7.79 -1.96
N HIS A 109 -2.09 7.50 -2.50
CA HIS A 109 -3.36 7.47 -1.77
C HIS A 109 -4.05 6.14 -2.03
N HIS A 110 -5.05 5.86 -1.21
CA HIS A 110 -5.92 4.72 -1.41
C HIS A 110 -7.37 5.14 -1.24
N ASP A 111 -8.24 4.53 -2.04
CA ASP A 111 -9.68 4.59 -1.82
C ASP A 111 -10.13 3.21 -1.31
N ASP A 112 -10.77 3.21 -0.14
CA ASP A 112 -11.48 2.03 0.37
C ASP A 112 -12.82 1.93 -0.37
N GLY A 113 -12.78 1.36 -1.58
CA GLY A 113 -13.97 1.08 -2.38
C GLY A 113 -14.84 -0.03 -1.79
N HIS A 114 -16.00 -0.26 -2.41
CA HIS A 114 -17.02 -1.20 -1.92
C HIS A 114 -16.59 -2.69 -1.87
N ASP A 115 -15.61 -3.10 -2.69
CA ASP A 115 -15.15 -4.50 -2.77
C ASP A 115 -13.69 -4.69 -2.35
N GLU A 116 -12.81 -3.70 -2.54
CA GLU A 116 -11.38 -3.84 -2.24
C GLU A 116 -10.67 -2.48 -2.22
N ARG A 117 -9.57 -2.40 -1.46
CA ARG A 117 -8.72 -1.21 -1.36
C ARG A 117 -7.94 -1.01 -2.67
N ARG A 118 -8.01 0.21 -3.21
CA ARG A 118 -7.32 0.58 -4.46
C ARG A 118 -6.36 1.72 -4.22
N TYR A 119 -5.13 1.57 -4.70
CA TYR A 119 -4.06 2.54 -4.57
C TYR A 119 -3.89 3.33 -5.86
N TYR A 120 -3.64 4.63 -5.73
CA TYR A 120 -3.33 5.53 -6.84
C TYR A 120 -2.29 6.56 -6.45
N LYS A 121 -1.66 7.14 -7.46
CA LYS A 121 -0.79 8.31 -7.32
C LYS A 121 -1.51 9.62 -7.67
N GLU A 122 -1.19 10.66 -6.91
CA GLU A 122 -1.55 12.05 -7.20
C GLU A 122 -0.41 12.68 -8.02
N VAL A 123 -0.73 13.03 -9.28
CA VAL A 123 0.24 13.52 -10.27
C VAL A 123 0.35 15.03 -10.19
#